data_AF-A0A250VUR9-F1
#
_entry.id   AF-A0A250VUR9-F1
#
_cell.length_a   1.000
_cell.length_b   1.000
_cell.length_c   1.000
_cell.angle_alpha   90.00
_cell.angle_beta   90.00
_cell.angle_gamma   90.00
#
_symmetry.space_group_name_H-M   'P 1'
#
loop_
_entity.id
_entity.type
_entity.pdbx_description
1 polymer ?
#
loop_
_entity_poly.entity_id
_entity_poly.type
_entity_poly.pdbx_seq_one_letter_code
_entity_poly.pdbx_strand_id
1 'polypeptide(L)'
;MGVDFTADSLLSRAAHELSPRAHELIHDVKQCLRREVPELWDEPDIAQMTAENVAEHVVAILFGIEHDIEPRRINPPAADAERARRLAQRGKPVTATLRAFRLAQGLVLDRLLEELSRLTSDAEPINAATRKLIALATEYMDHTSETGVLAFQDERDRQVQWRLFQW
;
A
#
# COMPACT_ATOMS: atom_id res chain seq x y z
N MET A 1 -21.73 6.15 -28.89
CA MET A 1 -20.94 7.33 -28.48
C MET A 1 -20.04 6.87 -27.36
N GLY A 2 -18.73 6.80 -27.60
CA GLY A 2 -17.77 6.51 -26.53
C GLY A 2 -17.75 7.65 -25.53
N VAL A 3 -17.59 7.34 -24.25
CA VAL A 3 -17.32 8.37 -23.24
C VAL A 3 -15.91 8.88 -23.50
N ASP A 4 -15.77 10.19 -23.78
CA ASP A 4 -14.46 10.82 -23.85
C ASP A 4 -13.89 10.91 -22.44
N PHE A 5 -12.87 10.11 -22.17
CA PHE A 5 -12.19 10.09 -20.88
C PHE A 5 -11.05 11.11 -20.89
N THR A 6 -11.00 11.95 -19.84
CA THR A 6 -9.73 12.55 -19.40
C THR A 6 -8.98 11.56 -18.53
N ALA A 7 -7.66 11.75 -18.35
CA ALA A 7 -6.84 10.91 -17.46
C ALA A 7 -7.44 10.81 -16.04
N ASP A 8 -7.90 11.94 -15.51
CA ASP A 8 -8.46 12.02 -14.15
C ASP A 8 -9.78 11.27 -14.04
N SER A 9 -10.70 11.52 -14.98
CA SER A 9 -11.99 10.80 -15.01
C SER A 9 -11.82 9.30 -15.24
N LEU A 10 -10.81 8.88 -16.01
CA LEU A 10 -10.52 7.48 -16.25
C LEU A 10 -9.98 6.79 -15.00
N LEU A 11 -9.02 7.41 -14.29
CA LEU A 11 -8.49 6.90 -13.04
C LEU A 11 -9.56 6.83 -11.95
N SER A 12 -10.33 7.89 -11.78
CA SER A 12 -11.44 7.94 -10.82
C SER A 12 -12.45 6.82 -11.13
N ARG A 13 -12.83 6.63 -12.40
CA ARG A 13 -13.73 5.56 -12.81
C ARG A 13 -13.15 4.17 -12.59
N ALA A 14 -11.87 3.96 -12.88
CA ALA A 14 -11.20 2.68 -12.64
C ALA A 14 -11.17 2.31 -11.15
N ALA A 15 -10.85 3.26 -10.27
CA ALA A 15 -10.89 3.03 -8.83
C ALA A 15 -12.32 2.76 -8.33
N HIS A 16 -13.31 3.51 -8.82
CA HIS A 16 -14.73 3.28 -8.52
C HIS A 16 -15.18 1.87 -8.92
N GLU A 17 -14.81 1.41 -10.11
CA GLU A 17 -15.17 0.09 -10.65
C GLU A 17 -14.41 -1.09 -9.99
N LEU A 18 -13.24 -0.80 -9.43
CA LEU A 18 -12.45 -1.77 -8.67
C LEU A 18 -12.91 -1.90 -7.22
N SER A 19 -13.39 -0.81 -6.62
CA SER A 19 -13.75 -0.74 -5.19
C SER A 19 -14.73 -1.84 -4.72
N PRO A 20 -15.81 -2.20 -5.45
CA PRO A 20 -16.67 -3.32 -5.07
C PRO A 20 -15.96 -4.68 -5.02
N ARG A 21 -14.86 -4.82 -5.77
CA ARG A 21 -14.02 -6.03 -5.87
C ARG A 21 -12.69 -5.88 -5.12
N ALA A 22 -12.53 -4.84 -4.28
CA ALA A 22 -11.30 -4.61 -3.53
C ALA A 22 -10.92 -5.81 -2.65
N HIS A 23 -11.90 -6.58 -2.16
CA HIS A 23 -11.66 -7.79 -1.37
C HIS A 23 -10.87 -8.88 -2.14
N GLU A 24 -11.05 -9.00 -3.45
CA GLU A 24 -10.27 -9.90 -4.31
C GLU A 24 -8.82 -9.44 -4.38
N LEU A 25 -8.60 -8.15 -4.67
CA LEU A 25 -7.25 -7.56 -4.69
C LEU A 25 -6.55 -7.68 -3.33
N ILE A 26 -7.26 -7.42 -2.23
CA ILE A 26 -6.73 -7.59 -0.87
C ILE A 26 -6.33 -9.04 -0.63
N HIS A 27 -7.14 -10.00 -1.05
CA HIS A 27 -6.80 -11.41 -0.95
C HIS A 27 -5.53 -11.74 -1.72
N ASP A 28 -5.40 -11.27 -2.96
CA ASP A 28 -4.25 -11.54 -3.82
C ASP A 28 -2.97 -10.91 -3.27
N VAL A 29 -3.04 -9.67 -2.78
CA VAL A 29 -1.93 -9.01 -2.10
C VAL A 29 -1.52 -9.80 -0.85
N LYS A 30 -2.47 -10.21 0.00
CA LYS A 30 -2.17 -11.03 1.19
C LYS A 30 -1.51 -12.34 0.81
N GLN A 31 -2.02 -13.04 -0.19
CA GLN A 31 -1.48 -14.32 -0.64
C GLN A 31 -0.05 -14.16 -1.19
N CYS A 32 0.19 -13.14 -2.02
CA CYS A 32 1.52 -12.81 -2.52
C CYS A 32 2.48 -12.52 -1.38
N LEU A 33 2.12 -11.61 -0.47
CA LEU A 33 2.97 -11.26 0.66
C LEU A 33 3.21 -12.45 1.59
N ARG A 34 2.24 -13.36 1.75
CA ARG A 34 2.41 -14.60 2.53
C ARG A 34 3.49 -15.50 1.98
N ARG A 35 3.55 -15.61 0.66
CA ARG A 35 4.53 -16.43 -0.04
C ARG A 35 5.90 -15.76 -0.09
N GLU A 36 5.93 -14.48 -0.43
CA GLU A 36 7.18 -13.78 -0.76
C GLU A 36 7.89 -13.18 0.45
N VAL A 37 7.15 -12.82 1.50
CA VAL A 37 7.68 -12.14 2.70
C VAL A 37 7.21 -12.89 3.97
N PRO A 38 7.63 -14.15 4.17
CA PRO A 38 7.18 -14.98 5.28
C PRO A 38 7.51 -14.39 6.67
N GLU A 39 8.50 -13.51 6.76
CA GLU A 39 8.92 -12.83 8.00
C GLU A 39 7.84 -11.94 8.62
N LEU A 40 6.82 -11.55 7.84
CA LEU A 40 5.68 -10.78 8.33
C LEU A 40 4.52 -11.66 8.82
N TRP A 41 4.62 -12.99 8.69
CA TRP A 41 3.51 -13.92 8.94
C TRP A 41 3.85 -15.07 9.89
N ASP A 42 5.09 -15.15 10.36
CA ASP A 42 5.56 -16.20 11.25
C ASP A 42 5.02 -16.10 12.68
N GLU A 43 4.58 -14.90 13.09
CA GLU A 43 3.99 -14.64 14.40
C GLU A 43 2.51 -14.24 14.29
N PRO A 44 1.58 -14.93 14.99
CA PRO A 44 0.14 -14.73 14.83
C PRO A 44 -0.34 -13.28 14.98
N ASP A 45 0.16 -12.55 15.97
CA ASP A 45 -0.25 -11.16 16.23
C ASP A 45 0.23 -10.20 15.13
N ILE A 46 1.48 -10.35 14.66
CA ILE A 46 1.98 -9.56 13.52
C ILE A 46 1.21 -9.93 12.27
N ALA A 47 0.92 -11.21 12.10
CA ALA A 47 0.25 -11.71 10.93
C ALA A 47 -1.19 -11.18 10.83
N GLN A 48 -1.90 -11.08 11.94
CA GLN A 48 -3.22 -10.47 11.93
C GLN A 48 -3.15 -8.98 11.58
N MET A 49 -2.26 -8.23 12.25
CA MET A 49 -2.10 -6.79 11.99
C MET A 49 -1.65 -6.47 10.58
N THR A 50 -0.74 -7.26 10.01
CA THR A 50 -0.26 -7.02 8.65
C THR A 50 -1.36 -7.33 7.63
N ALA A 51 -2.24 -8.31 7.91
CA ALA A 51 -3.39 -8.58 7.05
C ALA A 51 -4.45 -7.46 7.11
N GLU A 52 -4.71 -6.91 8.29
CA GLU A 52 -5.60 -5.75 8.45
C GLU A 52 -5.03 -4.52 7.74
N ASN A 53 -3.74 -4.24 7.96
CA ASN A 53 -3.04 -3.12 7.37
C ASN A 53 -3.02 -3.15 5.84
N VAL A 54 -2.83 -4.32 5.22
CA VAL A 54 -2.97 -4.49 3.76
C VAL A 54 -4.35 -4.09 3.28
N ALA A 55 -5.41 -4.50 3.99
CA ALA A 55 -6.78 -4.16 3.61
C ALA A 55 -7.02 -2.64 3.71
N GLU A 56 -6.56 -2.02 4.79
CA GLU A 56 -6.68 -0.58 5.02
C GLU A 56 -5.96 0.23 3.94
N HIS A 57 -4.73 -0.15 3.55
CA HIS A 57 -4.01 0.51 2.47
C HIS A 57 -4.74 0.41 1.13
N VAL A 58 -5.22 -0.78 0.75
CA VAL A 58 -5.92 -0.97 -0.53
C VAL A 58 -7.22 -0.15 -0.56
N VAL A 59 -7.97 -0.12 0.53
CA VAL A 59 -9.18 0.71 0.62
C VAL A 59 -8.83 2.21 0.54
N ALA A 60 -7.81 2.65 1.27
CA ALA A 60 -7.40 4.05 1.31
C ALA A 60 -6.93 4.56 -0.06
N ILE A 61 -6.13 3.77 -0.79
CA ILE A 61 -5.62 4.18 -2.09
C ILE A 61 -6.72 4.22 -3.15
N LEU A 62 -7.64 3.23 -3.17
CA LEU A 62 -8.77 3.24 -4.10
C LEU A 62 -9.69 4.43 -3.83
N PHE A 63 -10.01 4.68 -2.56
CA PHE A 63 -10.81 5.84 -2.17
C PHE A 63 -10.12 7.16 -2.57
N GLY A 64 -8.81 7.27 -2.35
CA GLY A 64 -8.03 8.45 -2.73
C GLY A 64 -8.02 8.71 -4.24
N ILE A 65 -7.84 7.67 -5.04
CA ILE A 65 -7.88 7.78 -6.51
C ILE A 65 -9.29 8.15 -7.00
N GLU A 66 -10.33 7.50 -6.48
CA GLU A 66 -11.72 7.75 -6.87
C GLU A 66 -12.11 9.21 -6.67
N HIS A 67 -11.64 9.84 -5.59
CA HIS A 67 -12.00 11.20 -5.20
C HIS A 67 -10.92 12.26 -5.52
N ASP A 68 -9.91 11.91 -6.32
CA ASP A 68 -8.78 12.78 -6.70
C ASP A 68 -8.12 13.46 -5.48
N ILE A 69 -7.93 12.68 -4.40
CA ILE A 69 -7.25 13.13 -3.19
C ILE A 69 -5.75 13.16 -3.48
N GLU A 70 -5.12 14.31 -3.21
CA GLU A 70 -3.67 14.47 -3.28
C GLU A 70 -2.96 13.34 -2.50
N PRO A 71 -1.94 12.66 -3.05
CA PRO A 71 -1.37 11.45 -2.45
C PRO A 71 -0.94 11.64 -1.00
N ARG A 72 -0.33 12.78 -0.67
CA ARG A 72 0.13 13.14 0.69
C ARG A 72 -1.01 13.39 1.69
N ARG A 73 -2.23 13.58 1.20
CA ARG A 73 -3.44 13.83 2.00
C ARG A 73 -4.27 12.56 2.20
N ILE A 74 -3.89 11.45 1.57
CA ILE A 74 -4.47 10.14 1.86
C ILE A 74 -3.86 9.68 3.18
N ASN A 75 -4.68 9.62 4.23
CA ASN A 75 -4.19 9.23 5.55
C ASN A 75 -3.64 7.79 5.51
N PRO A 76 -2.40 7.55 5.97
CA PRO A 76 -1.93 6.19 6.18
C PRO A 76 -2.80 5.49 7.26
N PRO A 77 -2.90 4.16 7.21
CA PRO A 77 -3.58 3.40 8.25
C PRO A 77 -3.03 3.71 9.65
N ALA A 78 -3.93 3.96 10.61
CA ALA A 78 -3.55 4.38 11.98
C ALA A 78 -2.66 3.34 12.69
N ALA A 79 -2.77 2.07 12.31
CA ALA A 79 -2.02 0.97 12.88
C ALA A 79 -0.57 0.86 12.37
N ASP A 80 -0.15 1.63 11.35
CA ASP A 80 1.18 1.49 10.73
C ASP A 80 2.33 1.66 11.73
N ALA A 81 2.28 2.72 12.53
CA ALA A 81 3.32 3.00 13.51
C ALA A 81 3.40 1.89 14.58
N GLU A 82 2.25 1.43 15.09
CA GLU A 82 2.20 0.37 16.10
C GLU A 82 2.67 -0.98 15.55
N ARG A 83 2.28 -1.30 14.31
CA ARG A 83 2.77 -2.50 13.60
C ARG A 83 4.29 -2.44 13.43
N ALA A 84 4.82 -1.28 13.02
CA ALA A 84 6.26 -1.07 12.86
C ALA A 84 7.03 -1.25 14.18
N ARG A 85 6.50 -0.74 15.31
CA ARG A 85 7.09 -0.99 16.64
C ARG A 85 7.08 -2.47 17.00
N ARG A 86 5.99 -3.19 16.76
CA ARG A 86 5.91 -4.64 17.06
C ARG A 86 6.88 -5.47 16.22
N LEU A 87 7.04 -5.11 14.95
CA LEU A 87 8.05 -5.71 14.06
C LEU A 87 9.47 -5.47 14.60
N ALA A 88 9.77 -4.24 15.02
CA ALA A 88 11.02 -3.93 15.70
C ALA A 88 11.16 -4.77 16.98
N GLN A 89 10.16 -4.84 17.84
CA GLN A 89 10.22 -5.60 19.08
C GLN A 89 10.60 -7.06 18.91
N ARG A 90 10.16 -7.68 17.82
CA ARG A 90 10.41 -9.09 17.51
C ARG A 90 11.64 -9.33 16.65
N GLY A 91 12.45 -8.29 16.42
CA GLY A 91 13.69 -8.44 15.66
C GLY A 91 13.50 -8.63 14.16
N LYS A 92 12.30 -8.34 13.62
CA LYS A 92 12.06 -8.45 12.17
C LYS A 92 12.89 -7.39 11.43
N PRO A 93 13.42 -7.68 10.23
CA PRO A 93 14.16 -6.69 9.48
C PRO A 93 13.21 -5.67 8.85
N VAL A 94 13.52 -4.36 8.95
CA VAL A 94 12.73 -3.30 8.29
C VAL A 94 12.64 -3.48 6.77
N THR A 95 13.65 -4.14 6.18
CA THR A 95 13.68 -4.47 4.76
C THR A 95 12.58 -5.43 4.33
N ALA A 96 12.03 -6.26 5.23
CA ALA A 96 10.87 -7.11 4.94
C ALA A 96 9.62 -6.25 4.67
N THR A 97 9.38 -5.23 5.49
CA THR A 97 8.28 -4.27 5.27
C THR A 97 8.46 -3.50 3.96
N LEU A 98 9.67 -3.00 3.68
CA LEU A 98 9.96 -2.29 2.43
C LEU A 98 9.83 -3.18 1.18
N ARG A 99 10.12 -4.49 1.30
CA ARG A 99 9.86 -5.46 0.23
C ARG A 99 8.37 -5.71 0.05
N ALA A 100 7.62 -5.86 1.14
CA ALA A 100 6.17 -6.05 1.08
C ALA A 100 5.46 -4.87 0.41
N PHE A 101 5.86 -3.65 0.73
CA PHE A 101 5.36 -2.43 0.11
C PHE A 101 5.55 -2.41 -1.42
N ARG A 102 6.74 -2.74 -1.92
CA ARG A 102 7.00 -2.81 -3.37
C ARG A 102 6.17 -3.88 -4.07
N LEU A 103 6.02 -5.06 -3.45
CA LEU A 103 5.23 -6.15 -4.01
C LEU A 103 3.73 -5.81 -4.04
N ALA A 104 3.20 -5.22 -2.96
CA ALA A 104 1.82 -4.78 -2.89
C ALA A 104 1.52 -3.67 -3.91
N GLN A 105 2.43 -2.69 -4.04
CA GLN A 105 2.30 -1.61 -5.01
C GLN A 105 2.21 -2.16 -6.45
N GLY A 106 3.05 -3.13 -6.81
CA GLY A 106 2.99 -3.77 -8.13
C GLY A 106 1.63 -4.38 -8.43
N LEU A 107 1.09 -5.18 -7.51
CA LEU A 107 -0.22 -5.83 -7.68
C LEU A 107 -1.38 -4.82 -7.78
N VAL A 108 -1.35 -3.76 -6.97
CA VAL A 108 -2.36 -2.70 -7.01
C VAL A 108 -2.29 -1.94 -8.33
N LEU A 109 -1.08 -1.62 -8.80
CA LEU A 109 -0.87 -0.98 -10.09
C LEU A 109 -1.39 -1.85 -11.23
N ASP A 110 -1.00 -3.12 -11.28
CA ASP A 110 -1.44 -4.06 -12.32
C ASP A 110 -2.96 -4.13 -12.39
N ARG A 111 -3.63 -4.28 -11.24
CA ARG A 111 -5.10 -4.36 -11.19
C ARG A 111 -5.78 -3.08 -11.67
N LEU A 112 -5.24 -1.92 -11.34
CA LEU A 112 -5.78 -0.64 -11.82
C LEU A 112 -5.54 -0.45 -13.33
N LEU A 113 -4.37 -0.85 -13.85
CA LEU A 113 -4.07 -0.79 -15.29
C LEU A 113 -5.01 -1.68 -16.12
N GLU A 114 -5.36 -2.87 -15.60
CA GLU A 114 -6.39 -3.72 -16.19
C GLU A 114 -7.75 -3.01 -16.28
N GLU A 115 -8.16 -2.31 -15.23
CA GLU A 115 -9.42 -1.56 -15.23
C GLU A 115 -9.40 -0.38 -16.21
N LEU A 116 -8.27 0.33 -16.36
CA LEU A 116 -8.15 1.38 -17.39
C LEU A 116 -8.37 0.80 -18.80
N SER A 117 -7.75 -0.36 -19.06
CA SER A 117 -7.84 -1.05 -20.36
C SER A 117 -9.23 -1.64 -20.62
N ARG A 118 -10.01 -1.92 -19.57
CA ARG A 118 -11.40 -2.37 -19.68
C ARG A 118 -12.37 -1.23 -20.00
N LEU A 119 -12.07 -0.02 -19.54
CA LEU A 119 -12.96 1.14 -19.67
C LEU A 119 -12.89 1.81 -21.04
N THR A 120 -11.72 1.80 -21.69
CA THR A 120 -11.54 2.35 -23.04
C THR A 120 -10.40 1.65 -23.77
N SER A 121 -10.45 1.66 -25.10
CA SER A 121 -9.35 1.21 -25.97
C SER A 121 -8.53 2.38 -26.54
N ASP A 122 -8.86 3.62 -26.17
CA ASP A 122 -8.12 4.80 -26.60
C ASP A 122 -6.79 4.93 -25.84
N ALA A 123 -5.70 4.93 -26.60
CA ALA A 123 -4.34 4.90 -26.06
C ALA A 123 -3.95 6.22 -25.38
N GLU A 124 -4.48 7.36 -25.82
CA GLU A 124 -4.10 8.67 -25.27
C GLU A 124 -4.51 8.83 -23.80
N PRO A 125 -5.79 8.67 -23.42
CA PRO A 125 -6.20 8.77 -22.02
C PRO A 125 -5.64 7.63 -21.17
N ILE A 126 -5.45 6.43 -21.71
CA ILE A 126 -4.82 5.31 -20.98
C ILE A 126 -3.37 5.65 -20.60
N ASN A 127 -2.57 6.18 -21.53
CA ASN A 127 -1.18 6.53 -21.27
C ASN A 127 -1.08 7.66 -20.23
N ALA A 128 -1.89 8.70 -20.38
CA ALA A 128 -1.93 9.81 -19.43
C ALA A 128 -2.36 9.35 -18.03
N ALA A 129 -3.41 8.52 -17.93
CA ALA A 129 -3.87 7.92 -16.67
C ALA A 129 -2.80 7.02 -16.05
N THR A 130 -2.13 6.18 -16.84
CA THR A 130 -1.05 5.30 -16.37
C THR A 130 0.09 6.08 -15.73
N ARG A 131 0.54 7.17 -16.37
CA ARG A 131 1.60 8.03 -15.81
C ARG A 131 1.18 8.67 -14.50
N LYS A 132 -0.05 9.19 -14.43
CA LYS A 132 -0.59 9.79 -13.20
C LYS A 132 -0.74 8.75 -12.08
N LEU A 133 -1.19 7.54 -12.40
CA LEU A 133 -1.30 6.43 -11.45
C LEU A 133 0.05 6.03 -10.87
N ILE A 134 1.09 5.89 -11.71
CA ILE A 134 2.44 5.54 -11.24
C ILE A 134 2.98 6.63 -10.29
N ALA A 135 2.82 7.91 -10.66
CA ALA A 135 3.25 9.03 -9.83
C ALA A 135 2.51 9.05 -8.48
N LEU A 136 1.18 8.92 -8.49
CA LEU A 136 0.34 8.87 -7.29
C LEU A 136 0.72 7.71 -6.39
N ALA A 137 0.88 6.49 -6.93
CA ALA A 137 1.20 5.31 -6.14
C ALA A 137 2.60 5.42 -5.53
N THR A 138 3.57 5.97 -6.26
CA THR A 138 4.93 6.18 -5.76
C THR A 138 4.94 7.20 -4.62
N GLU A 139 4.29 8.35 -4.80
CA GLU A 139 4.22 9.37 -3.76
C GLU A 139 3.42 8.91 -2.53
N TYR A 140 2.35 8.13 -2.75
CA TYR A 140 1.62 7.51 -1.67
C TYR A 140 2.53 6.58 -0.85
N MET A 141 3.20 5.64 -1.52
CA MET A 141 4.07 4.68 -0.84
C MET A 141 5.26 5.32 -0.14
N ASP A 142 5.87 6.36 -0.72
CA ASP A 142 7.00 7.06 -0.13
C ASP A 142 6.64 7.64 1.25
N HIS A 143 5.57 8.43 1.34
CA HIS A 143 5.22 9.08 2.60
C HIS A 143 4.63 8.11 3.64
N THR A 144 3.87 7.09 3.21
CA THR A 144 3.36 6.08 4.16
C THR A 144 4.50 5.22 4.72
N SER A 145 5.49 4.90 3.89
CA SER A 145 6.64 4.09 4.33
C SER A 145 7.53 4.85 5.31
N GLU A 146 7.72 6.16 5.14
CA GLU A 146 8.54 7.00 6.01
C GLU A 146 8.04 6.95 7.46
N THR A 147 6.72 7.12 7.67
CA THR A 147 6.11 7.08 9.02
C THR A 147 6.36 5.75 9.73
N GLY A 148 6.18 4.63 9.01
CA GLY A 148 6.42 3.30 9.55
C GLY A 148 7.90 3.05 9.86
N VAL A 149 8.80 3.48 8.97
CA VAL A 149 10.26 3.32 9.16
C VAL A 149 10.74 4.12 10.37
N LEU A 150 10.28 5.36 10.55
CA LEU A 150 10.64 6.18 11.72
C LEU A 150 10.19 5.52 13.03
N ALA A 151 8.96 5.00 13.09
CA ALA A 151 8.46 4.29 14.26
C ALA A 151 9.24 2.99 14.56
N PHE A 152 9.66 2.27 13.51
CA PHE A 152 10.52 1.09 13.64
C PHE A 152 11.89 1.46 14.22
N GLN A 153 12.51 2.52 13.73
CA GLN A 153 13.85 2.97 14.16
C GLN A 153 13.83 3.47 15.60
N ASP A 154 12.86 4.30 15.99
CA ASP A 154 12.70 4.77 17.37
C ASP A 154 12.57 3.60 18.35
N GLU A 155 11.77 2.58 18.01
CA GLU A 155 11.64 1.39 18.85
C GLU A 155 12.96 0.58 18.94
N ARG A 156 13.73 0.49 17.85
CA ARG A 156 15.05 -0.16 17.87
C ARG A 156 16.01 0.54 18.82
N ASP A 157 16.07 1.86 18.72
CA ASP A 157 16.98 2.69 19.51
C ASP A 157 16.64 2.60 21.01
N ARG A 158 15.34 2.64 21.36
CA ARG A 158 14.87 2.44 22.74
C ARG A 158 15.32 1.10 23.32
N GLN A 159 15.25 0.02 22.54
CA GLN A 159 15.67 -1.30 23.02
C GLN A 159 17.18 -1.41 23.21
N VAL A 160 17.96 -0.77 22.34
CA VAL A 160 19.41 -0.68 22.53
C VAL A 160 19.71 0.09 23.81
N GLN A 161 19.06 1.23 24.03
CA GLN A 161 19.20 2.02 25.26
C GLN A 161 18.85 1.21 26.51
N TRP A 162 17.70 0.53 26.53
CA TRP A 162 17.31 -0.32 27.67
C TRP A 162 18.34 -1.41 27.98
N ARG A 163 18.91 -2.05 26.95
CA ARG A 163 19.97 -3.05 27.14
C ARG A 163 21.24 -2.44 27.71
N LEU A 164 21.59 -1.21 27.34
CA LEU A 164 22.78 -0.51 27.86
C LEU A 164 22.62 -0.10 29.33
N PHE A 165 21.40 0.20 29.79
CA PHE A 165 21.12 0.59 31.18
C PHE A 165 20.85 -0.58 32.14
N GLN A 166 20.87 -1.83 31.66
CA GLN A 166 20.72 -3.04 32.48
C GLN A 166 22.05 -3.75 32.81
N TRP A 167 23.19 -3.06 32.65
CA TRP A 167 24.52 -3.49 33.08
C TRP A 167 25.12 -2.52 34.09
#